data_AF-A0A5B2VRX2-F1
#
_entry.id   AF-A0A5B2VRX2-F1
#
_cell.length_a   1.000
_cell.length_b   1.000
_cell.length_c   1.000
_cell.angle_alpha   90.00
_cell.angle_beta   90.00
_cell.angle_gamma   90.00
#
_symmetry.space_group_name_H-M   'P 1'
#
loop_
_entity.id
_entity.type
_entity.pdbx_description
1 polymer ?
#
loop_
_entity_poly.entity_id
_entity_poly.type
_entity_poly.pdbx_seq_one_letter_code
_entity_poly.pdbx_strand_id
1 'polypeptide(L)' 'MHRSYIVSLAKVKAINNKKVQLPGVEFPIGDGYLVMVHAWIKR' A
#
# COMPACT_ATOMS: atom_id res chain seq x y z
N MET A 1 0.68 2.89 -3.13
CA MET A 1 0.04 4.22 -3.04
C MET A 1 0.96 5.24 -3.66
N HIS A 2 0.42 6.10 -4.51
CA HIS A 2 1.18 7.16 -5.18
C HIS A 2 0.22 8.32 -5.43
N ARG A 3 0.74 9.49 -5.76
CA ARG A 3 -0.09 10.63 -6.21
C ARG A 3 -1.05 10.28 -7.36
N SER A 4 -0.78 9.19 -8.08
CA SER A 4 -1.53 8.74 -9.26
C SER A 4 -2.65 7.74 -8.98
N TYR A 5 -2.76 7.17 -7.77
CA TYR A 5 -3.80 6.17 -7.47
C TYR A 5 -4.08 6.01 -5.97
N ILE A 6 -5.35 5.71 -5.67
CA ILE A 6 -5.87 5.44 -4.33
C ILE A 6 -6.16 3.94 -4.23
N VAL A 7 -5.83 3.32 -3.09
CA VAL A 7 -6.13 1.90 -2.81
C VAL A 7 -7.02 1.80 -1.58
N SER A 8 -8.00 0.88 -1.61
CA SER A 8 -8.85 0.58 -0.46
C SER A 8 -8.12 -0.32 0.52
N LEU A 9 -8.02 0.10 1.78
CA LEU A 9 -7.34 -0.66 2.84
C LEU A 9 -7.96 -2.06 3.05
N ALA A 10 -9.28 -2.17 2.97
CA ALA A 10 -10.00 -3.44 3.13
C ALA A 10 -9.67 -4.48 2.04
N LYS A 11 -9.13 -4.03 0.90
CA LYS A 11 -8.69 -4.91 -0.19
C LYS A 11 -7.19 -5.19 -0.15
N VAL A 12 -6.44 -4.58 0.77
CA VAL A 12 -5.00 -4.84 0.91
C VAL A 12 -4.83 -6.21 1.54
N LYS A 13 -4.25 -7.14 0.78
CA LYS A 13 -3.97 -8.50 1.25
C LYS A 13 -2.67 -8.54 2.04
N ALA A 14 -1.65 -7.85 1.55
CA ALA A 14 -0.35 -7.76 2.17
C ALA A 14 0.39 -6.50 1.71
N ILE A 15 1.35 -6.05 2.49
CA ILE A 15 2.31 -5.01 2.11
C ILE A 15 3.70 -5.64 2.22
N ASN A 16 4.44 -5.70 1.12
CA ASN A 16 5.75 -6.35 1.11
C ASN A 16 6.73 -5.57 0.23
N ASN A 17 7.95 -5.34 0.72
CA ASN A 17 9.02 -4.65 0.00
C ASN A 17 8.59 -3.36 -0.72
N LYS A 18 7.90 -2.45 0.00
CA LYS A 18 7.32 -1.20 -0.55
C LYS A 18 6.29 -1.41 -1.68
N LYS A 19 5.64 -2.57 -1.73
CA LYS A 19 4.53 -2.85 -2.66
C LYS A 19 3.28 -3.24 -1.88
N VAL A 20 2.13 -2.77 -2.33
CA VAL A 20 0.81 -3.21 -1.87
C VAL A 20 0.35 -4.35 -2.76
N GLN A 21 -0.01 -5.47 -2.16
CA GLN A 21 -0.69 -6.59 -2.81
C GLN A 21 -2.20 -6.43 -2.65
N LEU A 22 -2.89 -6.35 -3.78
CA LEU A 22 -4.35 -6.45 -3.90
C LEU A 22 -4.70 -7.82 -4.52
N PRO A 23 -5.98 -8.22 -4.52
CA PRO A 23 -6.41 -9.46 -5.15
C PRO A 23 -6.14 -9.38 -6.67
N GLY A 24 -5.12 -10.11 -7.13
CA GLY A 24 -4.77 -10.20 -8.55
C GLY A 24 -3.89 -9.09 -9.12
N VAL A 25 -3.44 -8.11 -8.30
CA VAL A 25 -2.56 -7.03 -8.78
C VAL A 25 -1.63 -6.52 -7.68
N GLU A 26 -0.38 -6.21 -8.03
CA GLU A 26 0.57 -5.52 -7.17
C GLU A 26 0.75 -4.07 -7.61
N PHE A 27 0.77 -3.16 -6.63
CA PHE A 27 1.07 -1.77 -6.86
C PHE A 27 2.30 -1.34 -6.07
N PRO A 28 3.22 -0.57 -6.66
CA PRO A 28 4.31 0.02 -5.90
C PRO A 28 3.78 0.97 -4.81
N ILE A 29 4.65 1.45 -3.95
CA ILE A 29 4.35 2.53 -3.00
C ILE A 29 5.45 3.55 -3.21
N GLY A 30 5.06 4.79 -3.51
CA GLY A 30 6.03 5.89 -3.57
C GLY A 30 6.59 6.16 -2.18
N ASP A 31 7.88 6.50 -2.10
CA ASP A 31 8.58 6.70 -0.81
C ASP A 31 7.87 7.70 0.12
N GLY A 32 7.25 8.76 -0.41
CA GLY A 32 6.50 9.74 0.38
C GLY A 32 5.27 9.19 1.09
N TYR A 33 4.74 8.03 0.68
CA TYR A 33 3.57 7.40 1.29
C TYR A 33 3.92 6.24 2.23
N LEU A 34 5.20 5.86 2.34
CA LEU A 34 5.62 4.74 3.18
C LEU A 34 5.28 4.97 4.65
N VAL A 35 5.51 6.18 5.17
CA VAL A 35 5.22 6.53 6.57
C VAL A 35 3.75 6.29 6.91
N MET A 36 2.85 6.70 6.02
CA MET A 36 1.40 6.50 6.18
C MET A 36 1.02 5.01 6.11
N VAL A 37 1.61 4.26 5.19
CA VAL A 37 1.36 2.81 5.06
C VAL A 37 1.89 2.04 6.27
N HIS A 38 3.04 2.42 6.82
CA HIS A 38 3.55 1.84 8.07
C HIS A 38 2.63 2.09 9.26
N ALA A 39 1.96 3.25 9.31
CA ALA A 39 0.96 3.53 10.33
C ALA A 39 -0.28 2.62 10.23
N TRP A 40 -0.60 2.11 9.03
CA TRP A 40 -1.70 1.15 8.85
C TRP A 40 -1.38 -0.25 9.37
N ILE A 41 -0.12 -0.69 9.23
CA ILE A 41 0.32 -2.03 9.68
C ILE A 41 0.38 -2.09 11.22
N LYS A 42 0.60 -0.96 11.89
CA LYS A 42 0.76 -0.88 13.35
C LYS A 42 -0.55 -0.89 14.14
N ARG A 43 -1.71 -0.97 13.48
CA ARG A 43 -3.04 -0.91 14.09
C ARG A 43 -3.70 -2.28 14.11
#